data_AF-A0A396J809-F1
#
_entry.id   AF-A0A396J809-F1
#
_cell.length_a   1.000
_cell.length_b   1.000
_cell.length_c   1.000
_cell.angle_alpha   90.00
_cell.angle_beta   90.00
_cell.angle_gamma   90.00
#
_symmetry.space_group_name_H-M   'P 1'
#
loop_
_entity.id
_entity.type
_entity.pdbx_description
1 polymer ?
#
loop_
_entity_poly.entity_id
_entity_poly.type
_entity_poly.pdbx_seq_one_letter_code
_entity_poly.pdbx_strand_id
1 'polypeptide(L)'
;MSSLESLDISNNRFTSPLPNNMPKGLKDFNASGNDISGVVPEILRKIPSSSFFPGNAKLHFPNSHMDQSFHLPKVPRGSLCPQLLK
;
A
#
# COMPACT_ATOMS: atom_id res chain seq x y z
N MET A 1 19.89 22.34 2.78
CA MET A 1 18.69 21.52 2.49
C MET A 1 18.47 20.62 3.69
N SER A 2 17.42 20.86 4.46
CA SER A 2 17.12 20.10 5.67
C SER A 2 16.56 18.73 5.28
N SER A 3 17.37 17.68 5.40
CA SER A 3 16.90 16.31 5.24
C SER A 3 16.09 15.93 6.47
N LEU A 4 14.83 15.55 6.27
CA LEU A 4 14.00 15.07 7.37
C LEU A 4 14.43 13.64 7.70
N GLU A 5 14.94 13.44 8.91
CA GLU A 5 15.41 12.12 9.38
C GLU A 5 14.34 11.37 10.17
N SER A 6 13.45 12.08 10.88
CA SER A 6 12.45 11.47 11.75
C SER A 6 11.10 12.15 11.56
N LEU A 7 10.03 11.36 11.42
CA LEU A 7 8.65 11.83 11.24
C LEU A 7 7.68 10.98 12.05
N ASP A 8 7.05 11.59 13.05
CA ASP A 8 5.97 10.97 13.81
C ASP A 8 4.64 11.64 13.44
N ILE A 9 3.73 10.85 12.90
CA ILE A 9 2.35 11.21 12.57
C ILE A 9 1.36 10.25 13.24
N SER A 10 1.78 9.57 14.30
CA SER A 10 0.95 8.59 15.01
C SER A 10 -0.28 9.22 15.66
N ASN A 11 -1.28 8.40 15.96
CA ASN A 11 -2.53 8.77 16.65
C ASN A 11 -3.29 9.92 15.98
N ASN A 12 -3.30 9.94 14.65
CA ASN A 12 -4.09 10.87 13.86
C ASN A 12 -5.25 10.13 13.17
N ARG A 13 -6.06 10.84 12.40
CA ARG A 13 -7.16 10.24 11.62
C ARG A 13 -6.90 10.33 10.12
N PHE A 14 -5.65 10.13 9.71
CA PHE A 14 -5.32 10.13 8.29
C PHE A 14 -5.92 8.92 7.60
N THR A 15 -6.73 9.15 6.57
CA THR A 15 -7.39 8.09 5.79
C THR A 15 -6.81 7.92 4.39
N SER A 16 -6.01 8.90 3.96
CA SER A 16 -5.43 8.97 2.62
C SER A 16 -4.24 8.02 2.46
N PRO A 17 -3.88 7.65 1.22
CA PRO A 17 -2.70 6.84 0.96
C PRO A 17 -1.40 7.58 1.22
N LEU A 18 -0.36 6.80 1.53
CA LEU A 18 0.99 7.31 1.72
C LEU A 18 1.53 7.84 0.39
N PRO A 19 2.02 9.09 0.34
CA PRO A 19 2.59 9.64 -0.88
C PRO A 19 3.90 8.91 -1.25
N ASN A 20 4.14 8.70 -2.54
CA ASN A 20 5.40 8.13 -3.03
C ASN A 20 6.58 9.10 -2.86
N ASN A 21 6.32 10.39 -2.63
CA ASN A 21 7.31 11.45 -2.54
C ASN A 21 7.76 11.71 -1.09
N MET A 22 8.18 10.65 -0.40
CA MET A 22 8.74 10.77 0.96
C MET A 22 10.24 11.07 0.92
N PRO A 23 10.79 11.80 1.90
CA PRO A 23 12.22 12.07 1.98
C PRO A 23 13.02 10.77 2.06
N LYS A 24 14.00 10.61 1.16
CA LYS A 24 14.83 9.39 1.09
C LYS A 24 15.66 9.17 2.37
N GLY A 25 15.99 10.25 3.06
CA GLY A 25 16.78 10.26 4.31
C GLY A 25 16.00 9.91 5.58
N LEU A 26 14.70 9.59 5.48
CA LEU A 26 13.90 9.23 6.63
C LEU A 26 14.41 7.92 7.25
N LYS A 27 14.85 7.99 8.50
CA LYS A 27 15.31 6.89 9.35
C LYS A 27 14.20 6.43 10.27
N ASP A 28 13.51 7.37 10.91
CA ASP A 28 12.42 7.09 11.84
C ASP A 28 11.09 7.56 11.24
N PHE A 29 10.12 6.66 11.22
CA PHE A 29 8.77 6.99 10.81
C PHE A 29 7.80 6.27 11.73
N ASN A 30 6.74 6.96 12.17
CA ASN A 30 5.66 6.36 12.94
C ASN A 30 4.33 6.93 12.45
N ALA A 31 3.44 6.06 11.98
CA ALA A 31 2.10 6.37 11.54
C ALA A 31 1.04 5.48 12.20
N SER A 32 1.38 4.82 13.29
CA SER A 32 0.45 4.01 14.08
C SER A 32 -0.75 4.83 14.54
N GLY A 33 -1.87 4.18 14.84
CA GLY A 33 -3.08 4.81 15.31
C GLY A 33 -3.77 5.70 14.27
N ASN A 34 -3.63 5.38 12.97
CA ASN A 34 -4.32 6.07 11.87
C ASN A 34 -5.24 5.11 11.08
N ASP A 35 -5.87 5.62 10.02
CA ASP A 35 -6.76 4.89 9.10
C ASP A 35 -6.24 4.90 7.65
N ILE A 36 -4.92 4.99 7.48
CA ILE A 36 -4.24 5.12 6.18
C ILE A 36 -4.60 3.91 5.32
N SER A 37 -4.85 4.16 4.04
CA SER A 37 -5.28 3.16 3.08
C SER A 37 -4.35 3.08 1.88
N GLY A 38 -4.48 2.02 1.08
CA GLY A 38 -3.71 1.89 -0.16
C GLY A 38 -2.33 1.31 0.05
N VAL A 39 -1.45 1.54 -0.91
CA VAL A 39 -0.21 0.77 -1.08
C VAL A 39 0.96 1.47 -0.38
N VAL A 40 1.71 0.74 0.44
CA VAL A 40 2.92 1.26 1.08
C VAL A 40 4.04 1.42 0.04
N PRO A 41 4.54 2.65 -0.19
CA PRO A 41 5.57 2.89 -1.18
C PRO A 41 6.91 2.28 -0.78
N GLU A 42 7.77 1.99 -1.76
CA GLU A 42 9.09 1.35 -1.56
C GLU A 42 9.96 2.06 -0.53
N ILE A 43 9.94 3.39 -0.52
CA ILE A 43 10.75 4.21 0.38
C ILE A 43 10.38 3.95 1.85
N LEU A 44 9.13 3.55 2.12
CA LEU A 44 8.64 3.25 3.46
C LEU A 44 8.68 1.74 3.78
N ARG A 45 8.93 0.88 2.78
CA ARG A 45 9.10 -0.58 3.00
C ARG A 45 10.34 -0.91 3.84
N LYS A 46 11.31 0.00 3.95
CA LYS A 46 12.47 -0.13 4.85
C LYS A 46 12.13 0.11 6.33
N ILE A 47 10.99 0.74 6.61
CA ILE A 47 10.52 1.03 7.97
C ILE A 47 9.79 -0.21 8.50
N PRO A 48 9.98 -0.58 9.77
CA PRO A 48 9.29 -1.72 10.36
C PRO A 48 7.77 -1.55 10.32
N SER A 49 7.04 -2.65 10.14
CA SER A 49 5.57 -2.65 10.19
C SER A 49 5.01 -2.15 11.52
N SER A 50 5.75 -2.30 12.62
CA SER A 50 5.43 -1.72 13.93
C SER A 50 5.21 -0.21 13.91
N SER A 51 5.78 0.50 12.94
CA SER A 51 5.53 1.93 12.76
C SER A 51 4.15 2.23 12.19
N PHE A 52 3.48 1.25 11.58
CA PHE A 52 2.15 1.42 10.99
C PHE A 52 1.05 0.81 11.84
N PHE A 53 1.39 -0.06 12.79
CA PHE A 53 0.44 -0.75 13.66
C PHE A 53 0.63 -0.33 15.13
N PRO A 54 -0.43 -0.30 15.95
CA PRO A 54 -1.83 -0.63 15.64
C PRO A 54 -2.50 0.39 14.71
N GLY A 55 -3.60 0.03 14.04
CA GLY A 55 -4.28 0.89 13.06
C GLY A 55 -3.91 0.60 11.61
N ASN A 56 -4.35 1.47 10.69
CA ASN A 56 -4.08 1.42 9.25
C ASN A 56 -4.45 0.08 8.58
N ALA A 57 -5.62 -0.48 8.95
CA ALA A 57 -6.08 -1.80 8.49
C ALA A 57 -6.25 -1.90 6.96
N LYS A 58 -6.28 -0.77 6.25
CA LYS A 58 -6.42 -0.68 4.80
C LYS A 58 -5.08 -0.51 4.08
N LEU A 59 -3.95 -0.64 4.78
CA LEU A 59 -2.63 -0.62 4.16
C LEU A 59 -2.31 -1.96 3.50
N HIS A 60 -1.79 -1.86 2.27
CA HIS A 60 -1.31 -2.98 1.48
C HIS A 60 0.21 -2.86 1.36
N PHE A 61 0.94 -3.90 1.75
CA PHE A 61 2.39 -3.97 1.59
C PHE A 61 2.71 -4.76 0.32
N PRO A 62 2.88 -4.10 -0.85
CA PRO A 62 3.20 -4.82 -2.07
C PRO A 62 4.61 -5.40 -1.94
N ASN A 63 4.73 -6.70 -2.17
CA ASN A 63 6.02 -7.39 -2.25
C ASN A 63 6.79 -7.52 -0.91
N SER A 64 6.10 -7.83 0.19
CA SER A 64 6.68 -8.77 1.15
C SER A 64 6.76 -10.11 0.42
N HIS A 65 7.95 -10.52 -0.01
CA HIS A 65 8.20 -11.71 -0.80
C HIS A 65 7.75 -12.98 -0.04
N MET A 66 6.45 -13.28 -0.09
CA MET A 66 5.68 -14.51 0.17
C MET A 66 4.19 -14.06 0.17
N ASP A 67 3.61 -13.72 -0.98
CA ASP A 67 2.55 -14.57 -1.55
C ASP A 67 2.44 -14.32 -3.06
N GLN A 68 3.04 -15.22 -3.84
CA GLN A 68 2.63 -15.46 -5.22
C GLN A 68 1.67 -16.65 -5.20
N SER A 69 0.38 -16.49 -4.92
CA SER A 69 -0.56 -17.63 -5.05
C SER A 69 -2.03 -17.24 -5.18
N PHE A 70 -2.46 -16.47 -6.19
CA PHE A 70 -3.75 -16.77 -6.83
C PHE A 70 -3.68 -16.50 -8.34
N HIS A 71 -3.45 -17.59 -9.04
CA HIS A 71 -3.64 -17.77 -10.47
C HIS A 71 -5.12 -17.48 -10.82
N LEU A 72 -5.41 -16.39 -11.54
CA LEU A 72 -6.61 -16.34 -12.36
C LEU A 72 -6.21 -16.66 -13.81
N PRO A 73 -6.84 -17.67 -14.46
CA PRO A 73 -6.54 -18.01 -15.84
C PRO A 73 -6.93 -16.85 -16.76
N LYS A 74 -6.03 -16.51 -17.68
CA LYS A 74 -6.30 -15.56 -18.78
C LYS A 74 -7.48 -16.10 -19.59
N VAL A 75 -8.62 -15.39 -19.59
CA VAL A 75 -9.72 -15.67 -20.52
C VAL A 75 -9.39 -15.03 -21.87
N PRO A 76 -9.19 -15.79 -22.96
CA PRO A 76 -9.15 -15.21 -24.30
C PRO A 76 -10.58 -14.84 -24.71
N ARG A 77 -10.87 -13.55 -24.88
CA ARG A 77 -12.15 -13.09 -25.45
C ARG A 77 -12.11 -13.27 -26.97
N GLY A 78 -12.39 -14.49 -27.41
CA GLY A 78 -12.79 -14.81 -28.77
C GLY A 78 -14.17 -15.48 -28.76
N SER A 79 -14.96 -15.18 -29.79
CA SER A 79 -16.28 -15.75 -30.15
C SER A 79 -17.51 -14.99 -29.63
N LEU A 80 -17.93 -14.02 -30.44
CA LEU A 80 -19.34 -13.62 -30.57
C LEU A 80 -20.15 -14.84 -31.04
N CYS A 81 -21.15 -15.26 -30.26
CA CYS A 81 -22.28 -16.02 -30.76
C CYS A 81 -23.57 -15.26 -30.39
N PRO A 82 -24.16 -14.46 -31.29
CA PRO A 82 -25.49 -13.93 -31.06
C PRO A 82 -26.50 -15.00 -31.46
N GLN A 83 -27.07 -15.71 -30.49
CA GLN A 83 -28.32 -16.44 -30.71
C GLN A 83 -29.42 -15.76 -29.90
N LEU A 84 -30.24 -14.93 -30.56
CA LEU A 84 -31.65 -14.68 -30.25
C LEU A 84 -32.20 -13.58 -31.15
N LEU A 85 -32.85 -13.97 -32.24
CA LEU A 85 -34.09 -13.31 -32.63
C LEU A 85 -35.03 -14.40 -33.15
N LYS A 86 -36.06 -14.67 -32.34
CA LYS A 86 -37.28 -15.35 -32.73
C LYS A 86 -38.12 -14.37 -33.54
#